data_AF-A0AAD8L7T4-F1
#
_entry.id   AF-A0AAD8L7T4-F1
#
_cell.length_a   1.000
_cell.length_b   1.000
_cell.length_c   1.000
_cell.angle_alpha   90.00
_cell.angle_beta   90.00
_cell.angle_gamma   90.00
#
_symmetry.space_group_name_H-M   'P 1'
#
loop_
_entity.id
_entity.type
_entity.pdbx_description
1 polymer ?
#
loop_
_entity_poly.entity_id
_entity_poly.type
_entity_poly.pdbx_seq_one_letter_code
_entity_poly.pdbx_strand_id
1 'polypeptide(L)'
;MDMDIDKKKKKKKRPSDTMASSPTSKRINKSDQQDIEELIKGSSDEAFHLSWETVNEILQVICSQKTPNDKWDVYAKSFYHKTYKLYTSFPKEQEEEEDEDEEEEEEEVEDVDLDSVLSSSEDISSEEDDEDMNIVNDDSSSEEDVPVEEDGDYRKVFRRPQITGPYDFGSYAPGEQPKCMPHHLYPLVKEAADILNPSKWPSSNPDWKKLNFVEKKISFFYTYFHSHLPTGWTYSWDTVFSLVEDYNPPMPQPRYNTKHYTPISTLDRFSAQEYDAVTRITRKDMIRIMSIVHSRTTPAYWKWSAQEVLFYCKLCSCFGIDYCQLETASDDDVSLMYVPDHNMHLNKIA
;
A
#
# COMPACT_ATOMS: atom_id res chain seq x y z
N MET A 1 51.13 -65.43 -14.51
CA MET A 1 51.21 -64.50 -15.65
C MET A 1 50.22 -64.97 -16.69
N ASP A 2 49.07 -64.29 -16.67
CA ASP A 2 48.16 -63.97 -17.77
C ASP A 2 47.90 -65.00 -18.86
N MET A 3 46.65 -65.47 -18.97
CA MET A 3 45.60 -64.72 -19.69
C MET A 3 44.29 -65.53 -19.67
N ASP A 4 43.28 -64.99 -18.99
CA ASP A 4 41.89 -65.44 -19.10
C ASP A 4 41.26 -64.83 -20.35
N ILE A 5 40.81 -65.69 -21.25
CA ILE A 5 39.82 -65.39 -22.28
C ILE A 5 38.61 -66.22 -21.92
N ASP A 6 37.50 -65.58 -21.55
CA ASP A 6 36.21 -66.26 -21.65
C ASP A 6 35.08 -65.36 -22.14
N LYS A 7 34.50 -65.77 -23.26
CA LYS A 7 33.38 -65.16 -23.96
C LYS A 7 32.09 -65.71 -23.34
N LYS A 8 31.20 -64.86 -22.82
CA LYS A 8 29.79 -65.24 -22.62
C LYS A 8 28.80 -64.26 -23.24
N LYS A 9 27.97 -64.85 -24.09
CA LYS A 9 26.85 -64.29 -24.84
C LYS A 9 25.61 -64.07 -23.96
N LYS A 10 24.81 -63.10 -24.38
CA LYS A 10 23.33 -62.99 -24.31
C LYS A 10 22.69 -62.86 -22.92
N LYS A 11 21.92 -61.79 -22.74
CA LYS A 11 20.45 -61.87 -22.70
C LYS A 11 19.80 -60.49 -22.88
N LYS A 12 18.90 -60.45 -23.86
CA LYS A 12 17.99 -59.36 -24.21
C LYS A 12 16.84 -59.38 -23.19
N LYS A 13 16.60 -58.29 -22.46
CA LYS A 13 15.41 -58.10 -21.60
C LYS A 13 14.88 -56.67 -21.81
N ARG A 14 13.64 -56.59 -22.31
CA ARG A 14 12.65 -55.50 -22.11
C ARG A 14 11.45 -56.17 -21.41
N PRO A 15 10.47 -55.45 -20.85
CA PRO A 15 10.42 -54.06 -20.37
C PRO A 15 9.99 -54.00 -18.89
N SER A 16 10.06 -52.83 -18.26
CA SER A 16 9.25 -52.53 -17.08
C SER A 16 8.93 -51.05 -17.10
N ASP A 17 7.68 -50.75 -17.46
CA ASP A 17 7.07 -49.45 -17.32
C ASP A 17 7.07 -49.05 -15.85
N THR A 18 7.96 -48.12 -15.50
CA THR A 18 7.87 -47.39 -14.24
C THR A 18 7.28 -46.04 -14.60
N MET A 19 5.99 -45.88 -14.31
CA MET A 19 5.34 -44.57 -14.34
C MET A 19 5.98 -43.71 -13.24
N ALA A 20 7.01 -42.97 -13.62
CA ALA A 20 7.47 -41.83 -12.86
C ALA A 20 6.47 -40.69 -13.13
N SER A 21 5.51 -40.51 -12.23
CA SER A 21 4.79 -39.26 -12.08
C SER A 21 5.78 -38.19 -11.64
N SER A 22 6.43 -37.55 -12.61
CA SER A 22 7.18 -36.32 -12.36
C SER A 22 6.17 -35.24 -11.95
N PRO A 23 6.37 -34.54 -10.83
CA PRO A 23 5.61 -33.33 -10.56
C PRO A 23 5.95 -32.35 -11.67
N THR A 24 4.92 -31.90 -12.40
CA THR A 24 5.03 -30.80 -13.37
C THR A 24 5.35 -29.52 -12.60
N SER A 25 6.61 -29.39 -12.19
CA SER A 25 7.23 -28.13 -11.86
C SER A 25 7.24 -27.33 -13.15
N LYS A 26 6.27 -26.42 -13.30
CA LYS A 26 6.26 -25.43 -14.38
C LYS A 26 7.60 -24.72 -14.32
N ARG A 27 8.40 -24.92 -15.35
CA ARG A 27 9.68 -24.25 -15.59
C ARG A 27 9.39 -22.76 -15.60
N ILE A 28 9.63 -22.08 -14.49
CA ILE A 28 9.72 -20.61 -14.49
C ILE A 28 10.81 -20.27 -15.51
N ASN A 29 10.48 -19.42 -16.48
CA ASN A 29 11.45 -19.02 -17.49
C ASN A 29 12.61 -18.32 -16.79
N LYS A 30 13.84 -18.66 -17.16
CA LYS A 30 15.05 -18.08 -16.54
C LYS A 30 15.10 -16.54 -16.64
N SER A 31 14.46 -15.95 -17.65
CA SER A 31 14.34 -14.48 -17.76
C SER A 31 13.46 -13.91 -16.66
N ASP A 32 12.27 -14.48 -16.44
CA ASP A 32 11.33 -13.97 -15.44
C ASP A 32 11.93 -14.07 -14.03
N GLN A 33 12.71 -15.11 -13.76
CA GLN A 33 13.41 -15.26 -12.48
C GLN A 33 14.50 -14.17 -12.30
N GLN A 34 15.21 -13.83 -13.37
CA GLN A 34 16.24 -12.79 -13.35
C GLN A 34 15.61 -11.40 -13.17
N ASP A 35 14.51 -11.10 -13.87
CA ASP A 35 13.77 -9.85 -13.75
C ASP A 35 13.17 -9.68 -12.35
N ILE A 36 12.65 -10.76 -11.76
CA ILE A 36 12.18 -10.78 -10.37
C ILE A 36 13.35 -10.52 -9.41
N GLU A 37 14.50 -11.16 -9.60
CA GLU A 37 15.67 -10.92 -8.76
C GLU A 37 16.19 -9.48 -8.86
N GLU A 38 16.16 -8.87 -10.05
CA GLU A 38 16.53 -7.46 -10.23
C GLU A 38 15.54 -6.52 -9.53
N LEU A 39 14.23 -6.77 -9.64
CA LEU A 39 13.22 -6.00 -8.91
C LEU A 39 13.30 -6.20 -7.39
N ILE A 40 13.62 -7.40 -6.93
CA ILE A 40 13.82 -7.69 -5.51
C ILE A 40 15.05 -6.94 -4.97
N LYS A 41 16.09 -6.75 -5.79
CA LYS A 41 17.37 -6.16 -5.37
C LYS A 41 17.47 -4.65 -5.59
N GLY A 42 16.67 -4.04 -6.48
CA GLY A 42 17.01 -2.74 -7.04
C GLY A 42 15.95 -1.63 -6.99
N SER A 43 14.65 -1.94 -6.85
CA SER A 43 13.61 -0.91 -6.91
C SER A 43 12.41 -1.26 -6.04
N SER A 44 11.80 -0.26 -5.39
CA SER A 44 10.56 -0.36 -4.60
C SER A 44 9.31 0.02 -5.43
N ASP A 45 9.47 0.09 -6.75
CA ASP A 45 8.49 0.68 -7.68
C ASP A 45 7.27 -0.20 -7.97
N GLU A 46 7.32 -1.47 -7.60
CA GLU A 46 6.21 -2.42 -7.74
C GLU A 46 4.89 -1.85 -7.19
N ALA A 47 4.92 -1.07 -6.12
CA ALA A 47 3.73 -0.46 -5.52
C ALA A 47 2.96 0.44 -6.50
N PHE A 48 3.63 1.07 -7.48
CA PHE A 48 2.96 1.89 -8.51
C PHE A 48 2.34 1.06 -9.64
N HIS A 49 2.65 -0.24 -9.71
CA HIS A 49 2.10 -1.19 -10.67
C HIS A 49 0.93 -2.01 -10.11
N LEU A 50 0.79 -2.05 -8.79
CA LEU A 50 -0.21 -2.87 -8.11
C LEU A 50 -1.53 -2.12 -7.86
N SER A 51 -2.63 -2.85 -7.98
CA SER A 51 -3.93 -2.42 -7.45
C SER A 51 -4.08 -2.85 -5.99
N TRP A 52 -5.01 -2.23 -5.26
CA TRP A 52 -5.26 -2.59 -3.87
C TRP A 52 -5.86 -4.01 -3.75
N GLU A 53 -6.60 -4.48 -4.76
CA GLU A 53 -7.10 -5.85 -4.83
C GLU A 53 -5.96 -6.87 -4.92
N THR A 54 -4.96 -6.59 -5.77
CA THR A 54 -3.77 -7.45 -5.90
C THR A 54 -2.96 -7.46 -4.59
N VAL A 55 -2.77 -6.31 -3.95
CA VAL A 55 -2.12 -6.25 -2.63
C VAL A 55 -2.91 -7.05 -1.60
N ASN A 56 -4.24 -6.91 -1.57
CA ASN A 56 -5.09 -7.66 -0.65
C ASN A 56 -4.99 -9.18 -0.87
N GLU A 57 -5.01 -9.64 -2.12
CA GLU A 57 -4.80 -11.05 -2.45
C GLU A 57 -3.44 -11.55 -1.94
N ILE A 58 -2.38 -10.79 -2.18
CA ILE A 58 -1.02 -11.13 -1.73
C ILE A 58 -0.95 -11.24 -0.20
N LEU A 59 -1.50 -10.26 0.53
CA LEU A 59 -1.52 -10.27 2.00
C LEU A 59 -2.30 -11.46 2.54
N GLN A 60 -3.47 -11.77 1.96
CA GLN A 60 -4.25 -12.94 2.34
C GLN A 60 -3.48 -14.25 2.13
N VAL A 61 -2.77 -14.38 1.00
CA VAL A 61 -1.93 -15.58 0.72
C VAL A 61 -0.81 -15.71 1.76
N ILE A 62 -0.15 -14.61 2.11
CA ILE A 62 0.94 -14.60 3.12
C ILE A 62 0.40 -15.00 4.50
N CYS A 63 -0.66 -14.34 4.97
CA CYS A 63 -1.23 -14.60 6.30
C CYS A 63 -1.83 -16.00 6.42
N SER A 64 -2.45 -16.52 5.35
CA SER A 64 -2.99 -17.88 5.33
C SER A 64 -1.96 -18.96 4.98
N GLN A 65 -0.69 -18.58 4.73
CA GLN A 65 0.39 -19.48 4.31
C GLN A 65 0.02 -20.35 3.09
N LYS A 66 -0.84 -19.83 2.21
CA LYS A 66 -1.25 -20.51 0.98
C LYS A 66 -0.17 -20.42 -0.09
N THR A 67 -0.30 -21.27 -1.10
CA THR A 67 0.58 -21.21 -2.28
C THR A 67 0.34 -19.93 -3.08
N PRO A 68 1.40 -19.25 -3.55
CA PRO A 68 1.28 -18.09 -4.43
C PRO A 68 0.47 -18.36 -5.69
N ASN A 69 -0.18 -17.34 -6.22
CA ASN A 69 -0.91 -17.45 -7.48
C ASN A 69 0.07 -17.43 -8.66
N ASP A 70 0.11 -18.53 -9.43
CA ASP A 70 0.95 -18.67 -10.63
C ASP A 70 0.73 -17.55 -11.66
N LYS A 71 -0.46 -16.95 -11.69
CA LYS A 71 -0.88 -15.93 -12.68
C LYS A 71 -0.40 -14.52 -12.36
N TRP A 72 0.20 -14.28 -11.20
CA TRP A 72 0.74 -12.96 -10.86
C TRP A 72 1.82 -12.52 -11.86
N ASP A 73 1.81 -11.23 -12.16
CA ASP A 73 2.86 -10.61 -12.97
C ASP A 73 4.17 -10.46 -12.18
N VAL A 74 5.19 -9.90 -12.83
CA VAL A 74 6.53 -9.76 -12.24
C VAL A 74 6.51 -8.84 -11.01
N TYR A 75 5.69 -7.78 -11.02
CA TYR A 75 5.59 -6.82 -9.90
C TYR A 75 4.89 -7.44 -8.69
N ALA A 76 3.78 -8.14 -8.91
CA ALA A 76 3.05 -8.85 -7.86
C ALA A 76 3.91 -9.95 -7.23
N LYS A 77 4.66 -10.70 -8.04
CA LYS A 77 5.63 -11.71 -7.54
C LYS A 77 6.75 -11.07 -6.72
N SER A 78 7.35 -9.98 -7.21
CA SER A 78 8.37 -9.24 -6.46
C SER A 78 7.84 -8.75 -5.10
N PHE A 79 6.66 -8.13 -5.10
CA PHE A 79 6.01 -7.62 -3.90
C PHE A 79 5.68 -8.73 -2.88
N TYR A 80 5.16 -9.87 -3.36
CA TYR A 80 4.94 -11.06 -2.53
C TYR A 80 6.24 -11.53 -1.89
N HIS A 81 7.32 -11.69 -2.66
CA HIS A 81 8.58 -12.20 -2.14
C HIS A 81 9.21 -11.26 -1.09
N LYS A 82 9.18 -9.95 -1.33
CA LYS A 82 9.64 -8.95 -0.35
C LYS A 82 8.83 -9.01 0.95
N THR A 83 7.50 -8.99 0.83
CA THR A 83 6.60 -9.00 1.98
C THR A 83 6.66 -10.32 2.75
N TYR A 84 6.72 -11.45 2.05
CA TYR A 84 6.84 -12.77 2.68
C TYR A 84 8.16 -12.93 3.42
N LYS A 85 9.28 -12.48 2.83
CA LYS A 85 10.58 -12.46 3.50
C LYS A 85 10.51 -11.66 4.80
N LEU A 86 9.90 -10.48 4.76
CA LEU A 86 9.71 -9.64 5.94
C LEU A 86 8.82 -10.35 6.97
N TYR A 87 7.67 -10.87 6.57
CA TYR A 87 6.76 -11.64 7.43
C TYR A 87 7.47 -12.79 8.18
N THR A 88 8.33 -13.55 7.49
CA THR A 88 9.07 -14.66 8.11
C THR A 88 10.23 -14.23 9.01
N SER A 89 10.70 -12.98 8.88
CA SER A 89 11.82 -12.46 9.67
C SER A 89 11.40 -11.93 11.04
N PHE A 90 10.10 -11.64 11.23
CA PHE A 90 9.59 -11.21 12.51
C PHE A 90 9.49 -12.42 13.44
N PRO A 91 9.92 -12.29 14.71
CA PRO A 91 9.66 -13.30 15.71
C PRO A 91 8.15 -13.54 15.74
N LYS A 92 7.74 -14.80 15.54
CA LYS A 92 6.42 -15.20 15.99
C LYS A 92 6.53 -15.11 17.51
N GLU A 93 6.01 -14.04 18.10
CA GLU A 93 5.65 -14.07 19.51
C GLU A 93 4.91 -15.39 19.70
N GLN A 94 5.51 -16.28 20.48
CA GLN A 94 4.81 -17.47 20.90
C GLN A 94 3.65 -16.91 21.71
N GLU A 95 2.46 -16.89 21.11
CA GLU A 95 1.23 -16.99 21.88
C GLU A 95 1.44 -18.28 22.68
N GLU A 96 2.01 -18.12 23.88
CA GLU A 96 1.80 -19.09 24.94
C GLU A 96 0.28 -19.11 25.09
N GLU A 97 -0.34 -20.11 24.46
CA GLU A 97 -1.62 -20.61 24.92
C GLU A 97 -1.37 -20.92 26.39
N GLU A 98 -1.67 -19.94 27.25
CA GLU A 98 -2.04 -20.21 28.62
C GLU A 98 -3.26 -21.11 28.47
N ASP A 99 -3.00 -22.43 28.43
CA ASP A 99 -3.96 -23.46 28.78
C ASP A 99 -4.44 -23.07 30.18
N GLU A 100 -5.48 -22.22 30.24
CA GLU A 100 -6.31 -22.07 31.40
C GLU A 100 -6.90 -23.46 31.66
N ASP A 101 -6.19 -24.24 32.48
CA ASP A 101 -6.76 -25.36 33.20
C ASP A 101 -7.94 -24.78 34.01
N GLU A 102 -9.13 -24.72 33.39
CA GLU A 102 -10.40 -24.51 34.06
C GLU A 102 -10.57 -25.66 35.06
N GLU A 103 -10.07 -25.48 36.28
CA GLU A 103 -10.51 -26.27 37.43
C GLU A 103 -11.99 -25.96 37.63
N GLU A 104 -12.85 -26.88 37.19
CA GLU A 104 -14.28 -26.95 37.52
C GLU A 104 -14.44 -26.96 39.05
N GLU A 105 -14.60 -25.80 39.68
CA GLU A 105 -15.24 -25.70 41.00
C GLU A 105 -16.75 -25.86 40.79
N GLU A 106 -17.26 -27.06 41.10
CA GLU A 106 -18.68 -27.35 41.24
C GLU A 106 -19.30 -26.46 42.36
N GLU A 107 -19.84 -25.30 42.01
CA GLU A 107 -20.78 -24.58 42.88
C GLU A 107 -22.16 -25.26 42.81
N GLU A 108 -22.55 -25.92 43.91
CA GLU A 108 -23.93 -26.35 44.21
C GLU A 108 -24.86 -25.12 44.14
N VAL A 109 -25.61 -25.00 43.05
CA VAL A 109 -26.75 -24.08 42.96
C VAL A 109 -27.96 -24.69 43.64
N GLU A 110 -28.36 -24.10 44.77
CA GLU A 110 -29.65 -24.36 45.43
C GLU A 110 -30.82 -24.04 44.48
N ASP A 111 -31.74 -24.99 44.37
CA ASP A 111 -33.01 -24.88 43.65
C ASP A 111 -33.84 -23.69 44.17
N VAL A 112 -34.09 -22.70 43.31
CA VAL A 112 -35.12 -21.68 43.54
C VAL A 112 -36.16 -21.77 42.44
N ASP A 113 -37.30 -22.37 42.79
CA ASP A 113 -38.53 -22.40 42.00
C ASP A 113 -39.01 -20.98 41.68
N LEU A 114 -39.02 -20.62 40.40
CA LEU A 114 -39.79 -19.48 39.88
C LEU A 114 -40.59 -19.92 38.65
N ASP A 115 -41.74 -20.51 38.95
CA ASP A 115 -42.88 -20.63 38.04
C ASP A 115 -43.54 -19.25 37.80
N SER A 116 -44.12 -19.08 36.61
CA SER A 116 -44.93 -17.92 36.14
C SER A 116 -44.10 -16.71 35.63
N VAL A 117 -44.23 -16.20 34.40
CA VAL A 117 -45.44 -15.96 33.59
C VAL A 117 -45.11 -15.93 32.09
N LEU A 118 -46.08 -16.39 31.31
CA LEU A 118 -46.18 -16.58 29.86
C LEU A 118 -46.12 -15.32 28.98
N SER A 119 -45.89 -15.61 27.68
CA SER A 119 -46.43 -15.00 26.44
C SER A 119 -45.45 -14.10 25.66
N SER A 120 -44.91 -14.48 24.49
CA SER A 120 -45.49 -14.98 23.21
C SER A 120 -45.65 -13.85 22.19
N SER A 121 -44.92 -13.95 21.07
CA SER A 121 -45.35 -13.67 19.67
C SER A 121 -44.10 -13.75 18.78
N GLU A 122 -43.88 -14.80 17.99
CA GLU A 122 -44.50 -15.15 16.69
C GLU A 122 -43.66 -14.68 15.49
N ASP A 123 -43.49 -15.65 14.58
CA ASP A 123 -42.69 -15.69 13.36
C ASP A 123 -43.30 -14.90 12.17
N ILE A 124 -42.42 -14.41 11.28
CA ILE A 124 -42.64 -14.17 9.84
C ILE A 124 -41.23 -14.01 9.20
N SER A 125 -40.65 -14.93 8.40
CA SER A 125 -40.99 -15.51 7.08
C SER A 125 -40.69 -14.62 5.86
N SER A 126 -40.17 -15.28 4.81
CA SER A 126 -39.93 -14.94 3.39
C SER A 126 -38.80 -13.95 3.06
N GLU A 127 -37.72 -14.36 2.40
CA GLU A 127 -37.53 -14.82 0.99
C GLU A 127 -37.34 -13.65 -0.01
N GLU A 128 -36.18 -13.73 -0.67
CA GLU A 128 -35.76 -13.34 -2.03
C GLU A 128 -36.60 -12.30 -2.82
N ASP A 129 -35.93 -11.29 -3.38
CA ASP A 129 -35.91 -11.09 -4.84
C ASP A 129 -34.95 -9.97 -5.26
N ASP A 130 -34.30 -10.24 -6.39
CA ASP A 130 -33.47 -9.35 -7.20
C ASP A 130 -34.25 -8.12 -7.69
N GLU A 131 -33.55 -7.00 -7.96
CA GLU A 131 -33.66 -6.34 -9.28
C GLU A 131 -32.64 -5.19 -9.46
N ASP A 132 -32.00 -5.23 -10.63
CA ASP A 132 -31.22 -4.19 -11.28
C ASP A 132 -31.98 -2.87 -11.38
N MET A 133 -31.32 -1.75 -11.06
CA MET A 133 -31.75 -0.43 -11.50
C MET A 133 -30.57 0.36 -12.07
N ASN A 134 -30.46 0.30 -13.40
CA ASN A 134 -29.81 1.32 -14.22
C ASN A 134 -30.54 2.65 -14.03
N ILE A 135 -29.84 3.71 -13.61
CA ILE A 135 -30.35 5.08 -13.70
C ILE A 135 -29.55 5.84 -14.74
N VAL A 136 -30.26 6.11 -15.83
CA VAL A 136 -29.93 7.04 -16.91
C VAL A 136 -30.18 8.47 -16.40
N ASN A 137 -29.29 9.39 -16.75
CA ASN A 137 -29.47 10.83 -16.59
C ASN A 137 -30.75 11.31 -17.32
N ASP A 138 -31.57 12.18 -16.71
CA ASP A 138 -31.94 13.44 -17.36
C ASP A 138 -32.67 14.45 -16.43
N ASP A 139 -32.35 15.70 -16.72
CA ASP A 139 -33.07 16.97 -16.63
C ASP A 139 -33.80 17.53 -15.39
N SER A 140 -33.62 18.84 -15.34
CA SER A 140 -34.11 19.93 -14.50
C SER A 140 -35.63 20.01 -14.34
N SER A 141 -36.09 20.29 -13.12
CA SER A 141 -37.27 21.13 -12.88
C SER A 141 -37.30 21.61 -11.44
N SER A 142 -37.23 22.93 -11.29
CA SER A 142 -37.52 23.68 -10.07
C SER A 142 -38.99 23.55 -9.66
N GLU A 143 -39.28 23.38 -8.37
CA GLU A 143 -40.43 24.00 -7.70
C GLU A 143 -40.31 23.92 -6.17
N GLU A 144 -40.81 24.96 -5.51
CA GLU A 144 -40.64 25.31 -4.10
C GLU A 144 -41.63 24.59 -3.16
N ASP A 145 -41.13 24.26 -1.96
CA ASP A 145 -41.74 24.19 -0.62
C ASP A 145 -43.11 23.55 -0.36
N VAL A 146 -43.07 22.38 0.33
CA VAL A 146 -43.97 22.05 1.46
C VAL A 146 -43.15 21.27 2.53
N PRO A 147 -43.03 21.72 3.79
CA PRO A 147 -42.45 20.91 4.85
C PRO A 147 -43.52 19.97 5.40
N VAL A 148 -43.46 18.70 5.00
CA VAL A 148 -44.14 17.60 5.68
C VAL A 148 -43.23 17.17 6.82
N GLU A 149 -43.62 17.43 8.07
CA GLU A 149 -42.97 16.83 9.23
C GLU A 149 -43.36 15.35 9.27
N GLU A 150 -42.51 14.52 8.66
CA GLU A 150 -42.57 13.07 8.74
C GLU A 150 -41.51 12.63 9.75
N ASP A 151 -41.95 11.93 10.81
CA ASP A 151 -41.16 11.25 11.84
C ASP A 151 -40.28 10.15 11.20
N GLY A 152 -39.28 10.58 10.45
CA GLY A 152 -38.33 9.72 9.75
C GLY A 152 -37.10 9.46 10.60
N ASP A 153 -36.87 8.19 10.92
CA ASP A 153 -35.64 7.62 11.46
C ASP A 153 -34.39 8.32 10.89
N TYR A 154 -33.87 9.31 11.61
CA TYR A 154 -32.63 10.02 11.28
C TYR A 154 -31.44 9.10 11.57
N ARG A 155 -31.32 7.97 10.88
CA ARG A 155 -30.01 7.44 10.51
C ARG A 155 -29.38 8.46 9.58
N LYS A 156 -28.86 9.53 10.17
CA LYS A 156 -28.01 10.52 9.55
C LYS A 156 -26.85 9.72 8.97
N VAL A 157 -26.93 9.39 7.68
CA VAL A 157 -25.86 8.72 6.96
C VAL A 157 -24.70 9.68 7.03
N PHE A 158 -23.81 9.49 8.01
CA PHE A 158 -22.60 10.27 8.19
C PHE A 158 -21.71 9.95 7.00
N ARG A 159 -21.94 10.65 5.88
CA ARG A 159 -21.03 10.63 4.74
C ARG A 159 -19.74 11.29 5.22
N ARG A 160 -18.70 10.47 5.34
CA ARG A 160 -17.36 10.96 5.68
C ARG A 160 -16.98 12.04 4.65
N PRO A 161 -16.43 13.20 5.07
CA PRO A 161 -16.00 14.22 4.13
C PRO A 161 -14.94 13.64 3.17
N GLN A 162 -15.26 13.63 1.89
CA GLN A 162 -14.32 13.24 0.85
C GLN A 162 -13.42 14.44 0.56
N ILE A 163 -12.11 14.22 0.61
CA ILE A 163 -11.13 15.21 0.19
C ILE A 163 -10.54 14.80 -1.16
N THR A 164 -10.23 15.79 -1.98
CA THR A 164 -9.51 15.63 -3.25
C THR A 164 -8.30 16.53 -3.20
N GLY A 165 -7.12 15.97 -3.45
CA GLY A 165 -5.84 16.68 -3.33
C GLY A 165 -5.72 17.90 -4.26
N PRO A 166 -4.69 18.73 -4.08
CA PRO A 166 -3.51 18.52 -3.22
C PRO A 166 -3.80 18.56 -1.71
N TYR A 167 -3.03 17.79 -0.94
CA TYR A 167 -3.14 17.70 0.52
C TYR A 167 -2.04 18.50 1.21
N ASP A 168 -2.46 19.30 2.17
CA ASP A 168 -1.55 19.94 3.10
C ASP A 168 -1.48 19.09 4.37
N PHE A 169 -0.30 18.55 4.68
CA PHE A 169 0.00 17.88 5.96
C PHE A 169 0.70 18.82 6.96
N GLY A 170 0.79 20.09 6.60
CA GLY A 170 1.47 21.14 7.33
C GLY A 170 1.56 22.39 6.48
N SER A 171 2.13 23.44 7.04
CA SER A 171 2.29 24.72 6.36
C SER A 171 3.60 25.39 6.75
N TYR A 172 4.10 26.22 5.84
CA TYR A 172 5.21 27.12 6.12
C TYR A 172 4.68 28.49 6.52
N ALA A 173 5.40 29.18 7.41
CA ALA A 173 5.12 30.59 7.69
C ALA A 173 5.20 31.43 6.40
N PRO A 174 4.43 32.53 6.27
CA PRO A 174 4.49 33.39 5.09
C PRO A 174 5.92 33.89 4.80
N GLY A 175 6.40 33.66 3.57
CA GLY A 175 7.75 34.03 3.14
C GLY A 175 8.83 32.96 3.40
N GLU A 176 8.49 31.91 4.14
CA GLU A 176 9.39 30.79 4.48
C GLU A 176 9.12 29.54 3.64
N GLN A 177 8.29 29.65 2.58
CA GLN A 177 8.04 28.53 1.67
C GLN A 177 9.32 28.07 0.95
N PRO A 178 9.39 26.78 0.56
CA PRO A 178 10.49 26.28 -0.26
C PRO A 178 10.67 27.11 -1.54
N LYS A 179 11.92 27.47 -1.85
CA LYS A 179 12.26 28.23 -3.07
C LYS A 179 12.56 27.34 -4.27
N CYS A 180 12.90 26.08 -4.01
CA CYS A 180 13.22 25.08 -5.01
C CYS A 180 12.37 23.82 -4.76
N MET A 181 12.12 23.04 -5.81
CA MET A 181 11.43 21.77 -5.66
C MET A 181 12.25 20.79 -4.78
N PRO A 182 11.59 19.86 -4.08
CA PRO A 182 12.24 18.79 -3.34
C PRO A 182 13.22 17.98 -4.18
N HIS A 183 14.34 17.58 -3.59
CA HIS A 183 15.34 16.78 -4.28
C HIS A 183 14.80 15.44 -4.77
N HIS A 184 13.90 14.76 -4.06
CA HIS A 184 13.32 13.48 -4.50
C HIS A 184 12.37 13.65 -5.71
N LEU A 185 11.79 14.83 -5.88
CA LEU A 185 10.95 15.14 -7.04
C LEU A 185 11.79 15.45 -8.28
N TYR A 186 12.95 16.08 -8.12
CA TYR A 186 13.80 16.50 -9.24
C TYR A 186 14.20 15.35 -10.19
N PRO A 187 14.71 14.18 -9.73
CA PRO A 187 15.02 13.05 -10.60
C PRO A 187 13.82 12.58 -11.43
N LEU A 188 12.61 12.61 -10.87
CA LEU A 188 11.39 12.24 -11.58
C LEU A 188 11.07 13.25 -12.70
N VAL A 189 11.12 14.55 -12.39
CA VAL A 189 10.92 15.62 -13.38
C VAL A 189 11.99 15.57 -14.47
N LYS A 190 13.25 15.33 -14.09
CA LYS A 190 14.36 15.16 -15.03
C LYS A 190 14.17 13.93 -15.92
N GLU A 191 13.71 12.81 -15.37
CA GLU A 191 13.42 11.61 -16.14
C GLU A 191 12.28 11.86 -17.14
N ALA A 192 11.22 12.56 -16.74
CA ALA A 192 10.15 12.96 -17.65
C ALA A 192 10.66 13.86 -18.78
N ALA A 193 11.48 14.87 -18.46
CA ALA A 193 12.14 15.73 -19.45
C ALA A 193 13.01 14.93 -20.43
N ASP A 194 13.76 13.96 -19.92
CA ASP A 194 14.63 13.10 -20.72
C ASP A 194 13.83 12.20 -21.68
N ILE A 195 12.68 11.69 -21.26
CA ILE A 195 11.78 10.91 -22.12
C ILE A 195 11.14 11.80 -23.19
N LEU A 196 10.74 13.02 -22.83
CA LEU A 196 10.13 13.97 -23.74
C LEU A 196 11.13 14.61 -24.71
N ASN A 197 12.43 14.52 -24.45
CA ASN A 197 13.47 15.12 -25.27
C ASN A 197 13.63 14.38 -26.62
N PRO A 198 13.31 15.01 -27.77
CA PRO A 198 13.38 14.37 -29.08
C PRO A 198 14.78 13.87 -29.45
N SER A 199 15.83 14.53 -28.95
CA SER A 199 17.22 14.12 -29.21
C SER A 199 17.60 12.78 -28.59
N LYS A 200 16.83 12.29 -27.62
CA LYS A 200 17.08 11.04 -26.89
C LYS A 200 16.23 9.86 -27.38
N TRP A 201 15.41 10.05 -28.42
CA TRP A 201 14.48 9.02 -28.87
C TRP A 201 15.17 7.94 -29.71
N PRO A 202 15.15 6.66 -29.28
CA PRO A 202 15.82 5.56 -29.99
C PRO A 202 15.09 5.15 -31.28
N SER A 203 13.82 5.52 -31.41
CA SER A 203 12.97 5.41 -32.59
C SER A 203 12.02 6.61 -32.52
N SER A 204 11.43 7.08 -33.63
CA SER A 204 10.81 8.41 -33.76
C SER A 204 9.67 8.83 -32.79
N ASN A 205 9.47 8.12 -31.68
CA ASN A 205 8.51 8.41 -30.61
C ASN A 205 9.11 8.17 -29.21
N PRO A 206 8.63 8.92 -28.19
CA PRO A 206 9.00 8.71 -26.79
C PRO A 206 8.36 7.43 -26.23
N ASP A 207 8.94 6.91 -25.15
CA ASP A 207 8.37 5.81 -24.38
C ASP A 207 7.21 6.32 -23.49
N TRP A 208 6.01 6.37 -24.07
CA TRP A 208 4.81 6.84 -23.38
C TRP A 208 4.43 6.01 -22.15
N LYS A 209 4.75 4.71 -22.12
CA LYS A 209 4.46 3.86 -20.96
C LYS A 209 5.33 4.27 -19.79
N LYS A 210 6.62 4.49 -20.04
CA LYS A 210 7.57 4.98 -19.05
C LYS A 210 7.21 6.39 -18.58
N LEU A 211 6.83 7.29 -19.50
CA LEU A 211 6.41 8.64 -19.13
C LEU A 211 5.20 8.60 -18.19
N ASN A 212 4.13 7.88 -18.55
CA ASN A 212 2.93 7.75 -17.71
C ASN A 212 3.26 7.19 -16.31
N PHE A 213 4.23 6.28 -16.21
CA PHE A 213 4.69 5.76 -14.93
C PHE A 213 5.37 6.83 -14.08
N VAL A 214 6.31 7.58 -14.66
CA VAL A 214 7.01 8.69 -13.98
C VAL A 214 6.00 9.77 -13.56
N GLU A 215 5.04 10.10 -14.41
CA GLU A 215 4.00 11.09 -14.13
C GLU A 215 3.07 10.67 -12.99
N LYS A 216 2.77 9.38 -12.85
CA LYS A 216 2.04 8.88 -11.67
C LYS A 216 2.81 9.13 -10.37
N LYS A 217 4.14 8.99 -10.36
CA LYS A 217 4.98 9.30 -9.21
C LYS A 217 5.03 10.79 -8.92
N ILE A 218 5.19 11.62 -9.96
CA ILE A 218 5.15 13.08 -9.84
C ILE A 218 3.79 13.52 -9.27
N SER A 219 2.70 12.98 -9.80
CA SER A 219 1.34 13.27 -9.35
C SER A 219 1.11 12.82 -7.90
N PHE A 220 1.61 11.64 -7.51
CA PHE A 220 1.58 11.20 -6.12
C PHE A 220 2.34 12.18 -5.21
N PHE A 221 3.56 12.56 -5.58
CA PHE A 221 4.35 13.52 -4.82
C PHE A 221 3.63 14.87 -4.70
N TYR A 222 3.13 15.41 -5.81
CA TYR A 222 2.35 16.65 -5.83
C TYR A 222 1.11 16.57 -4.94
N THR A 223 0.44 15.42 -4.92
CA THR A 223 -0.78 15.22 -4.14
C THR A 223 -0.51 15.21 -2.64
N TYR A 224 0.56 14.54 -2.17
CA TYR A 224 0.80 14.30 -0.74
C TYR A 224 1.88 15.17 -0.11
N PHE A 225 2.71 15.84 -0.90
CA PHE A 225 3.80 16.71 -0.44
C PHE A 225 3.70 18.11 -1.03
N HIS A 226 2.48 18.54 -1.37
CA HIS A 226 2.18 19.84 -1.97
C HIS A 226 2.76 21.01 -1.15
N SER A 227 2.61 20.96 0.18
CA SER A 227 3.11 21.98 1.09
C SER A 227 4.63 22.20 1.01
N HIS A 228 5.38 21.22 0.49
CA HIS A 228 6.83 21.28 0.30
C HIS A 228 7.25 21.75 -1.10
N LEU A 229 6.30 22.15 -1.95
CA LEU A 229 6.59 22.68 -3.27
C LEU A 229 6.69 24.21 -3.23
N PRO A 230 7.47 24.82 -4.14
CA PRO A 230 7.48 26.26 -4.30
C PRO A 230 6.10 26.83 -4.58
N THR A 231 5.86 28.07 -4.13
CA THR A 231 4.61 28.77 -4.42
C THR A 231 4.42 28.92 -5.93
N GLY A 232 3.25 28.50 -6.43
CA GLY A 232 2.94 28.52 -7.87
C GLY A 232 3.60 27.41 -8.67
N TRP A 233 4.15 26.38 -8.01
CA TRP A 233 4.69 25.22 -8.72
C TRP A 233 3.60 24.50 -9.49
N THR A 234 3.87 24.22 -10.77
CA THR A 234 2.98 23.46 -11.66
C THR A 234 3.80 22.53 -12.52
N TYR A 235 3.32 21.30 -12.71
CA TYR A 235 3.89 20.37 -13.67
C TYR A 235 3.04 20.31 -14.94
N SER A 236 3.68 20.52 -16.08
CA SER A 236 3.14 20.28 -17.41
C SER A 236 4.28 19.94 -18.37
N TRP A 237 3.94 19.37 -19.53
CA TRP A 237 4.96 19.09 -20.56
C TRP A 237 5.67 20.35 -21.04
N ASP A 238 4.98 21.49 -21.07
CA ASP A 238 5.55 22.77 -21.48
C ASP A 238 6.54 23.33 -20.45
N THR A 239 6.37 22.99 -19.17
CA THR A 239 7.18 23.53 -18.06
C THR A 239 8.31 22.58 -17.64
N VAL A 240 8.27 21.30 -18.04
CA VAL A 240 9.18 20.26 -17.56
C VAL A 240 10.66 20.60 -17.77
N PHE A 241 11.03 21.17 -18.93
CA PHE A 241 12.41 21.54 -19.23
C PHE A 241 12.87 22.73 -18.39
N SER A 242 12.04 23.77 -18.25
CA SER A 242 12.33 24.92 -17.39
C SER A 242 12.48 24.52 -15.93
N LEU A 243 11.63 23.61 -15.43
CA LEU A 243 11.74 23.08 -14.07
C LEU A 243 13.12 22.41 -13.83
N VAL A 244 13.64 21.68 -14.83
CA VAL A 244 14.97 21.04 -14.73
C VAL A 244 16.10 22.08 -14.78
N GLU A 245 15.98 23.09 -15.63
CA GLU A 245 16.98 24.17 -15.77
C GLU A 245 17.03 25.08 -14.53
N ASP A 246 15.88 25.39 -13.95
CA ASP A 246 15.74 26.25 -12.77
C ASP A 246 16.13 25.53 -11.47
N TYR A 247 16.35 24.21 -11.51
CA TYR A 247 16.74 23.45 -10.34
C TYR A 247 18.17 23.78 -9.91
N ASN A 248 18.29 24.65 -8.91
CA ASN A 248 19.54 25.02 -8.27
C ASN A 248 19.51 24.67 -6.77
N PRO A 249 19.99 23.48 -6.36
CA PRO A 249 19.95 23.06 -4.97
C PRO A 249 20.95 23.89 -4.13
N PRO A 250 20.55 24.37 -2.93
CA PRO A 250 21.46 25.09 -2.05
C PRO A 250 22.53 24.15 -1.45
N MET A 251 23.71 24.07 -2.08
CA MET A 251 24.90 23.47 -1.47
C MET A 251 25.44 24.38 -0.35
N PRO A 252 25.94 23.86 0.80
CA PRO A 252 26.02 22.48 1.27
C PRO A 252 25.03 22.21 2.45
N GLN A 253 23.86 22.86 2.44
CA GLN A 253 22.88 22.74 3.53
C GLN A 253 22.09 21.42 3.44
N PRO A 254 21.39 20.99 4.52
CA PRO A 254 20.44 19.87 4.41
C PRO A 254 19.54 20.06 3.18
N ARG A 255 19.30 18.96 2.46
CA ARG A 255 18.56 18.99 1.17
C ARG A 255 17.17 19.60 1.32
N TYR A 256 16.63 19.55 2.53
CA TYR A 256 15.34 20.10 2.92
C TYR A 256 15.50 21.05 4.09
N ASN A 257 15.02 22.29 3.95
CA ASN A 257 14.88 23.21 5.07
C ASN A 257 13.43 23.12 5.60
N THR A 258 13.23 22.30 6.63
CA THR A 258 11.94 22.13 7.32
C THR A 258 11.84 22.96 8.60
N LYS A 259 12.80 23.85 8.88
CA LYS A 259 12.86 24.64 10.14
C LYS A 259 11.60 25.47 10.40
N HIS A 260 10.97 25.94 9.33
CA HIS A 260 9.76 26.78 9.38
C HIS A 260 8.49 26.02 8.99
N TYR A 261 8.59 24.71 8.83
CA TYR A 261 7.46 23.85 8.56
C TYR A 261 6.73 23.54 9.87
N THR A 262 5.44 23.81 9.90
CA THR A 262 4.54 23.46 11.00
C THR A 262 3.61 22.35 10.52
N PRO A 263 3.84 21.09 10.91
CA PRO A 263 2.97 19.98 10.55
C PRO A 263 1.58 20.14 11.18
N ILE A 264 0.56 19.61 10.51
CA ILE A 264 -0.79 19.54 11.07
C ILE A 264 -0.80 18.58 12.25
N SER A 265 -1.36 19.03 13.37
CA SER A 265 -1.55 18.17 14.54
C SER A 265 -2.72 17.21 14.31
N THR A 266 -2.54 15.94 14.65
CA THR A 266 -3.60 14.91 14.67
C THR A 266 -4.74 15.24 15.65
N LEU A 267 -4.57 16.25 16.50
CA LEU A 267 -5.56 16.73 17.46
C LEU A 267 -6.67 17.60 16.83
N ASP A 268 -6.54 18.00 15.56
CA ASP A 268 -7.60 18.72 14.89
C ASP A 268 -8.77 17.76 14.56
N ARG A 269 -9.84 17.86 15.36
CA ARG A 269 -11.02 16.97 15.37
C ARG A 269 -11.68 16.80 13.99
N PHE A 270 -11.49 17.76 13.09
CA PHE A 270 -12.06 17.75 11.74
C PHE A 270 -11.25 16.90 10.75
N SER A 271 -9.94 16.77 10.96
CA SER A 271 -9.04 16.01 10.06
C SER A 271 -9.17 14.48 10.19
N ALA A 272 -9.75 13.99 11.29
CA ALA A 272 -9.81 12.56 11.58
C ALA A 272 -10.87 11.80 10.75
N GLN A 273 -11.84 12.50 10.17
CA GLN A 273 -12.93 11.88 9.39
C GLN A 273 -12.78 12.04 7.88
N GLU A 274 -11.86 12.90 7.44
CA GLU A 274 -11.59 13.11 6.02
C GLU A 274 -10.88 11.90 5.42
N TYR A 275 -11.29 11.51 4.22
CA TYR A 275 -10.64 10.43 3.48
C TYR A 275 -10.41 10.81 2.02
N ASP A 276 -9.30 10.34 1.49
CA ASP A 276 -8.99 10.46 0.07
C ASP A 276 -9.76 9.38 -0.70
N ALA A 277 -10.56 9.77 -1.69
CA ALA A 277 -11.29 8.79 -2.48
C ALA A 277 -10.39 7.91 -3.37
N VAL A 278 -9.19 8.38 -3.72
CA VAL A 278 -8.28 7.64 -4.59
C VAL A 278 -7.64 6.47 -3.83
N THR A 279 -7.05 6.74 -2.67
CA THR A 279 -6.44 5.71 -1.83
C THR A 279 -7.42 5.01 -0.90
N ARG A 280 -8.57 5.65 -0.61
CA ARG A 280 -9.55 5.24 0.41
C ARG A 280 -9.00 5.22 1.84
N ILE A 281 -7.95 6.00 2.08
CA ILE A 281 -7.29 6.11 3.39
C ILE A 281 -7.72 7.42 4.05
N THR A 282 -7.89 7.40 5.36
CA THR A 282 -8.18 8.63 6.11
C THR A 282 -6.93 9.50 6.21
N ARG A 283 -7.10 10.82 6.30
CA ARG A 283 -5.96 11.74 6.52
C ARG A 283 -5.19 11.38 7.80
N LYS A 284 -5.88 10.91 8.84
CA LYS A 284 -5.28 10.41 10.08
C LYS A 284 -4.35 9.21 9.83
N ASP A 285 -4.79 8.23 9.05
CA ASP A 285 -3.97 7.05 8.74
C ASP A 285 -2.79 7.41 7.83
N MET A 286 -2.97 8.35 6.90
CA MET A 286 -1.85 8.89 6.11
C MET A 286 -0.78 9.54 7.00
N ILE A 287 -1.20 10.37 7.96
CA ILE A 287 -0.30 10.98 8.95
C ILE A 287 0.42 9.90 9.78
N ARG A 288 -0.32 8.88 10.25
CA ARG A 288 0.26 7.76 10.99
C ARG A 288 1.33 7.06 10.16
N ILE A 289 1.04 6.77 8.89
CA ILE A 289 1.99 6.12 7.97
C ILE A 289 3.23 7.00 7.76
N MET A 290 3.07 8.31 7.50
CA MET A 290 4.19 9.25 7.37
C MET A 290 5.06 9.29 8.63
N SER A 291 4.44 9.33 9.81
CA SER A 291 5.12 9.28 11.11
C SER A 291 5.94 7.99 11.28
N ILE A 292 5.40 6.84 10.86
CA ILE A 292 6.11 5.55 10.87
C ILE A 292 7.33 5.60 9.93
N VAL A 293 7.18 6.11 8.69
CA VAL A 293 8.34 6.24 7.79
C VAL A 293 9.39 7.17 8.37
N HIS A 294 8.98 8.31 8.95
CA HIS A 294 9.87 9.25 9.63
C HIS A 294 10.61 8.61 10.81
N SER A 295 9.96 7.70 11.56
CA SER A 295 10.59 6.99 12.67
C SER A 295 11.71 6.03 12.24
N ARG A 296 11.78 5.68 10.93
CA ARG A 296 12.69 4.70 10.35
C ARG A 296 12.64 3.32 11.02
N THR A 297 11.51 2.99 11.62
CA THR A 297 11.28 1.68 12.24
C THR A 297 10.40 0.87 11.31
N THR A 298 10.93 -0.24 10.77
CA THR A 298 10.20 -1.08 9.82
C THR A 298 8.96 -1.67 10.49
N PRO A 299 7.75 -1.33 10.03
CA PRO A 299 6.52 -1.82 10.64
C PRO A 299 6.20 -3.24 10.18
N ALA A 300 5.42 -3.95 10.99
CA ALA A 300 4.72 -5.16 10.57
C ALA A 300 3.54 -4.85 9.63
N TYR A 301 3.81 -4.20 8.49
CA TYR A 301 2.77 -3.62 7.64
C TYR A 301 1.82 -4.65 7.02
N TRP A 302 2.18 -5.94 6.96
CA TRP A 302 1.24 -6.99 6.51
C TRP A 302 0.03 -7.16 7.44
N LYS A 303 0.06 -6.58 8.64
CA LYS A 303 -1.11 -6.49 9.55
C LYS A 303 -2.06 -5.33 9.19
N TRP A 304 -1.69 -4.45 8.24
CA TRP A 304 -2.50 -3.30 7.84
C TRP A 304 -3.46 -3.65 6.70
N SER A 305 -4.39 -2.74 6.41
CA SER A 305 -5.24 -2.87 5.23
C SER A 305 -4.42 -2.74 3.93
N ALA A 306 -4.90 -3.34 2.85
CA ALA A 306 -4.22 -3.29 1.56
C ALA A 306 -4.01 -1.87 1.04
N GLN A 307 -4.96 -0.96 1.33
CA GLN A 307 -4.86 0.45 1.01
C GLN A 307 -3.70 1.12 1.74
N GLU A 308 -3.63 0.96 3.07
CA GLU A 308 -2.54 1.49 3.90
C GLU A 308 -1.18 0.98 3.45
N VAL A 309 -1.06 -0.33 3.18
CA VAL A 309 0.16 -0.94 2.67
C VAL A 309 0.55 -0.33 1.32
N LEU A 310 -0.40 -0.21 0.39
CA LEU A 310 -0.14 0.36 -0.93
C LEU A 310 0.33 1.82 -0.85
N PHE A 311 -0.27 2.63 0.03
CA PHE A 311 0.16 4.01 0.25
C PHE A 311 1.55 4.08 0.89
N TYR A 312 1.81 3.28 1.92
CA TYR A 312 3.12 3.17 2.56
C TYR A 312 4.23 2.81 1.56
N CYS A 313 4.02 1.80 0.72
CA CYS A 313 5.02 1.38 -0.25
C CYS A 313 5.22 2.42 -1.37
N LYS A 314 4.14 3.07 -1.85
CA LYS A 314 4.24 4.18 -2.83
C LYS A 314 5.00 5.37 -2.24
N LEU A 315 4.71 5.71 -0.99
CA LEU A 315 5.40 6.75 -0.26
C LEU A 315 6.90 6.45 -0.19
N CYS A 316 7.30 5.26 0.24
CA CYS A 316 8.71 4.88 0.29
C CYS A 316 9.38 4.90 -1.10
N SER A 317 8.70 4.36 -2.13
CA SER A 317 9.19 4.37 -3.53
C SER A 317 9.44 5.79 -4.06
N CYS A 318 8.56 6.75 -3.76
CA CYS A 318 8.75 8.16 -4.17
C CYS A 318 10.04 8.79 -3.61
N PHE A 319 10.53 8.29 -2.48
CA PHE A 319 11.72 8.80 -1.81
C PHE A 319 12.93 7.87 -1.95
N GLY A 320 12.81 6.80 -2.75
CA GLY A 320 13.88 5.82 -2.93
C GLY A 320 14.19 5.00 -1.66
N ILE A 321 13.23 4.89 -0.76
CA ILE A 321 13.36 4.16 0.51
C ILE A 321 12.99 2.69 0.28
N ASP A 322 13.78 1.78 0.85
CA ASP A 322 13.40 0.36 0.97
C ASP A 322 12.36 0.21 2.09
N TYR A 323 11.10 -0.02 1.70
CA TYR A 323 9.99 -0.16 2.64
C TYR A 323 10.05 -1.44 3.48
N CYS A 324 10.96 -2.37 3.17
CA CYS A 324 11.24 -3.55 3.99
C CYS A 324 12.36 -3.33 5.01
N GLN A 325 13.10 -2.21 4.91
CA GLN A 325 14.26 -1.89 5.75
C GLN A 325 14.39 -0.37 5.96
N LEU A 326 13.39 0.22 6.62
CA LEU A 326 13.35 1.67 6.88
C LEU A 326 14.55 2.17 7.67
N GLU A 327 15.19 1.30 8.46
CA GLU A 327 16.38 1.61 9.26
C GLU A 327 17.56 2.06 8.38
N THR A 328 17.54 1.71 7.09
CA THR A 328 18.58 2.10 6.12
C THR A 328 18.36 3.47 5.50
N ALA A 329 17.19 4.09 5.70
CA ALA A 329 16.86 5.40 5.15
C ALA A 329 17.67 6.51 5.83
N SER A 330 18.14 7.48 5.05
CA SER A 330 18.84 8.64 5.60
C SER A 330 17.85 9.62 6.25
N ASP A 331 18.35 10.50 7.12
CA ASP A 331 17.52 11.57 7.73
C ASP A 331 16.90 12.47 6.65
N ASP A 332 17.64 12.72 5.55
CA ASP A 332 17.16 13.54 4.43
C ASP A 332 15.98 12.86 3.71
N ASP A 333 16.01 11.53 3.53
CA ASP A 333 14.98 10.77 2.82
C ASP A 333 13.63 10.84 3.51
N VAL A 334 13.63 10.89 4.84
CA VAL A 334 12.41 10.88 5.65
C VAL A 334 12.00 12.27 6.17
N SER A 335 12.85 13.29 6.00
CA SER A 335 12.67 14.62 6.58
C SER A 335 11.35 15.32 6.25
N LEU A 336 10.79 15.08 5.05
CA LEU A 336 9.50 15.64 4.63
C LEU A 336 8.29 14.91 5.23
N MET A 337 8.51 13.77 5.87
CA MET A 337 7.47 12.95 6.50
C MET A 337 7.34 13.26 7.99
N TYR A 338 8.03 14.29 8.49
CA TYR A 338 7.95 14.71 9.88
C TYR A 338 6.54 15.17 10.22
N VAL A 339 5.89 14.40 11.09
CA VAL A 339 4.66 14.79 11.76
C VAL A 339 4.87 14.57 13.27
N PRO A 340 4.67 15.58 14.12
CA PRO A 340 4.80 15.45 15.56
C PRO A 340 3.65 14.57 16.04
N ASP A 341 3.95 13.30 16.28
CA ASP A 341 3.01 12.38 16.87
C ASP A 341 3.15 12.44 18.39
N HIS A 342 2.20 13.12 19.04
CA HIS A 342 2.16 13.20 20.51
C HIS A 342 1.86 11.84 21.18
N ASN A 343 1.51 10.79 20.41
CA ASN A 343 1.11 9.49 20.94
C ASN A 343 2.13 8.35 20.76
N MET A 344 3.29 8.57 20.13
CA MET A 344 4.29 7.50 19.97
C MET A 344 4.97 7.03 21.26
N HIS A 345 4.67 7.63 22.42
CA HIS A 345 5.09 7.11 23.73
C HIS A 345 4.17 6.02 24.31
N LEU A 346 3.01 5.73 23.70
CA LEU A 346 2.07 4.76 24.26
C LEU A 346 2.16 3.35 23.64
N ASN A 347 2.78 3.18 22.46
CA ASN A 347 2.88 1.88 21.79
C ASN A 347 4.27 1.20 21.88
N LYS A 348 5.10 1.59 22.86
CA LYS A 348 6.31 0.82 23.23
C LYS A 348 6.04 -0.25 24.29
N ILE A 349 4.77 -0.57 24.54
CA ILE A 349 4.34 -1.68 25.39
C ILE A 349 3.36 -2.52 24.57
N ALA A 350 3.91 -3.49 23.85
CA ALA A 350 3.35 -4.78 23.48
C ALA A 350 4.54 -5.58 22.94
#